data_AF-A0A1I3W3R8-F1
#
_entry.id   AF-A0A1I3W3R8-F1
#
_cell.length_a   1.000
_cell.length_b   1.000
_cell.length_c   1.000
_cell.angle_alpha   90.00
_cell.angle_beta   90.00
_cell.angle_gamma   90.00
#
_symmetry.space_group_name_H-M   'P 1'
#
loop_
_entity.id
_entity.type
_entity.pdbx_description
1 polymer ?
#
loop_
_entity_poly.entity_id
_entity_poly.type
_entity_poly.pdbx_seq_one_letter_code
_entity_poly.pdbx_strand_id
1 'polypeptide(L)'
;MNVTKLFSKVNSSFTNYLSLFFCCFSIIAMAASCSSLDNRQESLAKLGNAEFNPDVWAISNEYVRGTMIHDFLKINSPITDKDRSFIIHQLGNSTAYFEYDVNPAYYIGSSPKAGHLKAYLVAFIIDQQTGKVRDIQVYPKLE
;
A
#
# COMPACT_ATOMS: atom_id res chain seq x y z
N MET A 1 33.89 -65.64 21.01
CA MET A 1 32.76 -64.76 21.39
C MET A 1 32.77 -63.59 20.40
N ASN A 2 31.82 -63.57 19.46
CA ASN A 2 31.89 -62.75 18.24
C ASN A 2 31.34 -61.33 18.50
N VAL A 3 32.20 -60.31 18.39
CA VAL A 3 31.92 -58.89 18.69
C VAL A 3 31.09 -58.21 17.57
N THR A 4 30.68 -58.95 16.54
CA THR A 4 30.10 -58.43 15.31
C THR A 4 28.60 -58.12 15.35
N LYS A 5 27.89 -58.34 16.47
CA LYS A 5 26.43 -58.11 16.58
C LYS A 5 26.01 -56.78 17.22
N LEU A 6 26.93 -55.93 17.67
CA LEU A 6 26.57 -54.66 18.30
C LEU A 6 26.50 -53.44 17.37
N PHE A 7 26.99 -53.54 16.12
CA PHE A 7 27.06 -52.38 15.22
C PHE A 7 25.86 -52.18 14.28
N SER A 8 24.88 -53.10 14.23
CA SER A 8 23.76 -52.95 13.30
C SER A 8 22.54 -52.19 13.84
N LYS A 9 22.46 -51.92 15.16
CA LYS A 9 21.26 -51.32 15.76
C LYS A 9 21.30 -49.80 15.92
N VAL A 10 22.42 -49.15 15.64
CA VAL A 10 22.57 -47.68 15.84
C VAL A 10 22.39 -46.89 14.53
N ASN A 11 22.41 -47.55 13.36
CA ASN A 11 22.49 -46.86 12.07
C ASN A 11 21.15 -46.58 11.34
N SER A 12 19.99 -46.97 11.89
CA SER A 12 18.70 -46.74 11.21
C SER A 12 17.88 -45.56 11.75
N SER A 13 18.28 -44.96 12.88
CA SER A 13 17.51 -43.87 13.50
C SER A 13 18.03 -42.47 13.16
N PHE A 14 19.15 -42.35 12.44
CA PHE A 14 19.79 -41.05 12.19
C PHE A 14 19.46 -40.43 10.83
N THR A 15 18.96 -41.23 9.87
CA THR A 15 18.69 -40.77 8.50
C THR A 15 17.28 -40.21 8.28
N ASN A 16 16.36 -40.36 9.24
CA ASN A 16 14.98 -39.87 9.09
C ASN A 16 14.72 -38.46 9.66
N TYR A 17 15.72 -37.84 10.28
CA TYR A 17 15.58 -36.46 10.81
C TYR A 17 16.24 -35.41 9.92
N LEU A 18 17.12 -35.81 9.01
CA LEU A 18 17.86 -34.87 8.15
C LEU A 18 17.02 -34.34 6.98
N SER A 19 15.96 -35.05 6.59
CA SER A 19 15.03 -34.64 5.53
C SER A 19 13.79 -33.87 6.03
N LEU A 20 13.50 -33.87 7.34
CA LEU A 20 12.40 -33.08 7.91
C LEU A 20 12.80 -31.66 8.32
N PHE A 21 14.10 -31.37 8.46
CA PHE A 21 14.57 -30.05 8.89
C PHE A 21 14.66 -29.02 7.74
N PHE A 22 14.61 -29.49 6.49
CA PHE A 22 14.75 -28.62 5.30
C PHE A 22 13.42 -28.14 4.69
N CYS A 23 12.27 -28.53 5.24
CA CYS A 23 10.96 -28.05 4.76
C CYS A 23 10.44 -26.80 5.48
N CYS A 24 10.90 -26.51 6.70
CA CYS A 24 10.32 -25.42 7.51
C CYS A 24 11.00 -24.06 7.35
N PHE A 25 12.16 -23.96 6.70
CA PHE A 25 12.92 -22.71 6.64
C PHE A 25 12.63 -21.83 5.41
N SER A 26 11.77 -22.27 4.50
CA SER A 26 11.54 -21.59 3.21
C SER A 26 10.34 -20.63 3.21
N ILE A 27 9.61 -20.45 4.31
CA ILE A 27 8.32 -19.72 4.31
C ILE A 27 8.44 -18.26 4.84
N ILE A 28 9.56 -17.84 5.44
CA ILE A 28 9.65 -16.54 6.14
C ILE A 28 10.43 -15.48 5.34
N ALA A 29 10.22 -15.37 4.02
CA ALA A 29 10.96 -14.42 3.19
C ALA A 29 10.09 -13.49 2.31
N MET A 30 8.83 -13.21 2.68
CA MET A 30 7.96 -12.32 1.91
C MET A 30 7.31 -11.15 2.68
N ALA A 31 7.79 -10.80 3.89
CA ALA A 31 7.16 -9.73 4.69
C ALA A 31 7.76 -8.31 4.53
N ALA A 32 8.75 -8.09 3.67
CA ALA A 32 9.52 -6.84 3.68
C ALA A 32 9.15 -5.78 2.62
N SER A 33 8.04 -5.91 1.88
CA SER A 33 7.79 -5.04 0.70
C SER A 33 6.64 -4.01 0.82
N CYS A 34 5.94 -3.89 1.95
CA CYS A 34 4.81 -2.92 2.09
C CYS A 34 5.16 -1.56 2.73
N SER A 35 6.38 -1.33 3.21
CA SER A 35 6.64 -0.18 4.11
C SER A 35 6.51 1.21 3.46
N SER A 36 6.72 1.34 2.15
CA SER A 36 6.74 2.66 1.49
C SER A 36 5.34 3.24 1.26
N LEU A 37 4.33 2.40 1.04
CA LEU A 37 2.95 2.83 0.79
C LEU A 37 2.26 3.22 2.10
N ASP A 38 2.43 2.39 3.14
CA ASP A 38 1.92 2.64 4.49
C ASP A 38 2.44 3.97 5.05
N ASN A 39 3.75 4.24 4.91
CA ASN A 39 4.36 5.50 5.39
C ASN A 39 3.80 6.74 4.69
N ARG A 40 3.43 6.65 3.41
CA ARG A 40 2.84 7.76 2.65
C ARG A 40 1.38 7.99 3.02
N GLN A 41 0.63 6.91 3.20
CA GLN A 41 -0.73 6.97 3.70
C GLN A 41 -0.79 7.62 5.09
N GLU A 42 0.12 7.23 5.99
CA GLU A 42 0.20 7.82 7.34
C GLU A 42 0.55 9.32 7.30
N SER A 43 1.40 9.74 6.35
CA SER A 43 1.76 11.15 6.19
C SER A 43 0.56 12.04 5.83
N LEU A 44 -0.49 11.49 5.21
CA LEU A 44 -1.72 12.23 4.89
C LEU A 44 -2.55 12.57 6.12
N ALA A 45 -2.38 11.86 7.25
CA ALA A 45 -3.03 12.20 8.53
C ALA A 45 -2.67 13.62 9.02
N LYS A 46 -1.54 14.17 8.55
CA LYS A 46 -1.12 15.55 8.83
C LYS A 46 -2.06 16.60 8.24
N LEU A 47 -2.82 16.26 7.20
CA LEU A 47 -3.80 17.15 6.58
C LEU A 47 -5.13 17.16 7.34
N GLY A 48 -5.39 16.15 8.18
CA GLY A 48 -6.58 16.02 9.00
C GLY A 48 -7.02 14.56 9.14
N ASN A 49 -8.04 14.36 9.97
CA ASN A 49 -8.62 13.05 10.29
C ASN A 49 -10.14 13.09 10.29
N ALA A 50 -10.73 13.87 9.38
CA ALA A 50 -12.18 13.85 9.18
C ALA A 50 -12.60 12.52 8.57
N GLU A 51 -13.78 12.01 8.96
CA GLU A 51 -14.35 10.81 8.35
C GLU A 51 -14.60 11.03 6.86
N PHE A 52 -14.31 10.02 6.04
CA PHE A 52 -14.57 10.09 4.62
C PHE A 52 -16.07 10.01 4.34
N ASN A 53 -16.57 10.99 3.59
CA ASN A 53 -17.92 11.00 3.05
C ASN A 53 -17.88 11.40 1.57
N PRO A 54 -18.37 10.55 0.64
CA PRO A 54 -18.29 10.82 -0.79
C PRO A 54 -19.12 12.05 -1.23
N ASP A 55 -20.27 12.28 -0.59
CA ASP A 55 -21.13 13.44 -0.91
C ASP A 55 -20.45 14.75 -0.46
N VAL A 56 -19.85 14.74 0.73
CA VAL A 56 -19.09 15.89 1.24
C VAL A 56 -17.84 16.12 0.38
N TRP A 57 -17.12 15.05 0.03
CA TRP A 57 -15.94 15.12 -0.84
C TRP A 57 -16.24 15.78 -2.19
N ALA A 58 -17.36 15.39 -2.81
CA ALA A 58 -17.74 15.88 -4.14
C ALA A 58 -17.91 17.40 -4.18
N ILE A 59 -18.55 17.98 -3.16
CA ILE A 59 -18.84 19.43 -3.10
C ILE A 59 -17.76 20.26 -2.39
N SER A 60 -16.76 19.60 -1.80
CA SER A 60 -15.72 20.23 -1.00
C SER A 60 -14.64 20.89 -1.86
N ASN A 61 -13.99 21.90 -1.28
CA ASN A 61 -12.71 22.41 -1.80
C ASN A 61 -11.54 21.49 -1.43
N GLU A 62 -10.36 21.80 -1.95
CA GLU A 62 -9.11 21.07 -1.71
C GLU A 62 -8.79 20.91 -0.22
N TYR A 63 -9.02 21.95 0.58
CA TYR A 63 -8.71 21.93 2.01
C TYR A 63 -9.53 20.85 2.72
N VAL A 64 -10.86 20.86 2.53
CA VAL A 64 -11.76 19.89 3.16
C VAL A 64 -11.53 18.48 2.61
N ARG A 65 -11.25 18.31 1.31
CA ARG A 65 -10.84 17.00 0.76
C ARG A 65 -9.57 16.47 1.43
N GLY A 66 -8.61 17.34 1.71
CA GLY A 66 -7.38 16.97 2.41
C GLY A 66 -7.60 16.44 3.83
N THR A 67 -8.64 16.88 4.53
CA THR A 67 -8.92 16.36 5.88
C THR A 67 -9.52 14.96 5.87
N MET A 68 -10.10 14.51 4.75
CA MET A 68 -10.79 13.21 4.60
C MET A 68 -9.95 12.13 3.91
N ILE A 69 -8.95 12.51 3.11
CA ILE A 69 -8.22 11.57 2.26
C ILE A 69 -7.51 10.46 3.04
N HIS A 70 -7.04 10.75 4.26
CA HIS A 70 -6.42 9.76 5.12
C HIS A 70 -7.42 8.66 5.51
N ASP A 71 -8.63 9.03 5.92
CA ASP A 71 -9.68 8.07 6.28
C ASP A 71 -10.13 7.25 5.07
N PHE A 72 -10.27 7.88 3.89
CA PHE A 72 -10.56 7.19 2.64
C PHE A 72 -9.58 6.05 2.35
N LEU A 73 -8.27 6.30 2.53
CA LEU A 73 -7.24 5.29 2.29
C LEU A 73 -7.26 4.20 3.36
N LYS A 74 -7.56 4.57 4.61
CA LYS A 74 -7.67 3.63 5.72
C LYS A 74 -8.81 2.63 5.52
N ILE A 75 -10.03 3.10 5.19
CA ILE A 75 -11.20 2.22 5.00
C ILE A 75 -11.09 1.34 3.76
N ASN A 76 -10.26 1.72 2.78
CA ASN A 76 -10.09 1.04 1.50
C ASN A 76 -8.76 0.28 1.38
N SER A 77 -8.06 0.07 2.48
CA SER A 77 -6.78 -0.65 2.49
C SER A 77 -6.97 -2.18 2.28
N PRO A 78 -6.14 -2.84 1.44
CA PRO A 78 -5.09 -2.24 0.62
C PRO A 78 -5.69 -1.55 -0.60
N ILE A 79 -5.31 -0.29 -0.81
CA ILE A 79 -5.79 0.50 -1.95
C ILE A 79 -5.36 -0.12 -3.30
N THR A 80 -4.30 -0.93 -3.29
CA THR A 80 -3.76 -1.62 -4.46
C THR A 80 -4.68 -2.70 -5.04
N ASP A 81 -5.69 -3.14 -4.28
CA ASP A 81 -6.71 -4.06 -4.79
C ASP A 81 -7.80 -3.36 -5.59
N LYS A 82 -7.83 -2.02 -5.56
CA LYS A 82 -8.83 -1.19 -6.24
C LYS A 82 -8.37 -0.82 -7.64
N ASP A 83 -9.32 -0.57 -8.53
CA ASP A 83 -9.07 -0.11 -9.89
C ASP A 83 -9.42 1.37 -10.06
N ARG A 84 -9.07 1.91 -11.24
CA ARG A 84 -9.39 3.30 -11.60
C ARG A 84 -10.88 3.62 -11.45
N SER A 85 -11.76 2.68 -11.85
CA SER A 85 -13.20 2.87 -11.84
C SER A 85 -13.72 3.04 -10.41
N PHE A 86 -13.23 2.24 -9.47
CA PHE A 86 -13.51 2.37 -8.05
C PHE A 86 -13.11 3.76 -7.54
N ILE A 87 -11.90 4.23 -7.85
CA ILE A 87 -11.42 5.54 -7.40
C ILE A 87 -12.32 6.67 -7.93
N ILE A 88 -12.63 6.65 -9.23
CA ILE A 88 -13.51 7.67 -9.84
C ILE A 88 -14.94 7.58 -9.30
N HIS A 89 -15.44 6.38 -9.00
CA HIS A 89 -16.77 6.21 -8.43
C HIS A 89 -16.87 6.79 -7.01
N GLN A 90 -15.81 6.65 -6.20
CA GLN A 90 -15.80 7.16 -4.83
C GLN A 90 -15.46 8.65 -4.73
N LEU A 91 -14.53 9.14 -5.55
CA LEU A 91 -13.96 10.48 -5.44
C LEU A 91 -14.41 11.43 -6.56
N GLY A 92 -15.19 10.95 -7.51
CA GLY A 92 -15.60 11.70 -8.70
C GLY A 92 -14.47 11.82 -9.73
N ASN A 93 -14.67 12.71 -10.71
CA ASN A 93 -13.66 12.99 -11.71
C ASN A 93 -12.42 13.66 -11.10
N SER A 94 -11.26 13.41 -11.68
CA SER A 94 -10.00 14.03 -11.27
C SER A 94 -10.09 15.55 -11.33
N THR A 95 -9.50 16.18 -10.31
CA THR A 95 -9.41 17.64 -10.21
C THR A 95 -8.02 18.17 -10.55
N ALA A 96 -7.06 17.27 -10.75
CA ALA A 96 -5.69 17.57 -11.18
C ALA A 96 -5.24 16.57 -12.26
N TYR A 97 -4.15 16.91 -12.94
CA TYR A 97 -3.43 16.01 -13.85
C TYR A 97 -2.13 15.54 -13.20
N PHE A 98 -1.76 14.27 -13.38
CA PHE A 98 -0.51 13.71 -12.87
C PHE A 98 0.11 12.67 -13.81
N GLU A 99 1.11 13.10 -14.57
CA GLU A 99 1.91 12.33 -15.55
C GLU A 99 1.15 11.68 -16.72
N TYR A 100 0.06 10.97 -16.44
CA TYR A 100 -0.75 10.25 -17.42
C TYR A 100 -2.24 10.40 -17.07
N ASP A 101 -3.10 10.57 -18.08
CA ASP A 101 -4.56 10.73 -17.92
C ASP A 101 -5.23 9.53 -17.22
N VAL A 102 -4.59 8.37 -17.27
CA VAL A 102 -5.08 7.16 -16.61
C VAL A 102 -4.99 7.27 -15.08
N ASN A 103 -4.10 8.11 -14.53
CA ASN A 103 -3.91 8.29 -13.09
C ASN A 103 -4.90 9.31 -12.54
N PRO A 104 -5.91 8.90 -11.76
CA PRO A 104 -6.77 9.87 -11.11
C PRO A 104 -5.97 10.70 -10.11
N ALA A 105 -6.09 12.01 -10.20
CA ALA A 105 -5.43 12.93 -9.28
C ALA A 105 -6.37 14.00 -8.74
N TYR A 106 -6.17 14.36 -7.47
CA TYR A 106 -7.05 15.28 -6.76
C TYR A 106 -6.24 16.30 -5.96
N TYR A 107 -6.63 17.57 -6.05
CA TYR A 107 -6.10 18.60 -5.16
C TYR A 107 -6.62 18.39 -3.73
N ILE A 108 -5.69 18.44 -2.77
CA ILE A 108 -5.94 18.22 -1.35
C ILE A 108 -5.11 19.17 -0.49
N GLY A 109 -5.67 19.57 0.65
CA GLY A 109 -5.02 20.40 1.66
C GLY A 109 -4.79 21.85 1.23
N SER A 110 -4.16 22.61 2.11
CA SER A 110 -3.74 23.99 1.83
C SER A 110 -2.53 24.04 0.91
N SER A 111 -2.27 25.22 0.33
CA SER A 111 -1.04 25.50 -0.42
C SER A 111 0.21 25.03 0.35
N PRO A 112 1.06 24.18 -0.24
CA PRO A 112 2.34 23.81 0.36
C PRO A 112 3.19 25.05 0.61
N LYS A 113 3.95 25.05 1.72
CA LYS A 113 4.85 26.17 2.08
C LYS A 113 5.97 26.37 1.06
N ALA A 114 6.41 25.28 0.44
CA ALA A 114 7.45 25.29 -0.58
C ALA A 114 6.82 25.00 -1.96
N GLY A 115 6.53 26.05 -2.72
CA GLY A 115 6.12 25.93 -4.12
C GLY A 115 5.11 26.97 -4.60
N HIS A 116 4.89 27.00 -5.91
CA HIS A 116 3.88 27.84 -6.57
C HIS A 116 2.51 27.13 -6.71
N LEU A 117 2.35 25.98 -6.04
CA LEU A 117 1.16 25.15 -6.14
C LEU A 117 0.09 25.64 -5.18
N LYS A 118 -1.15 25.71 -5.66
CA LYS A 118 -2.30 26.18 -4.85
C LYS A 118 -2.70 25.20 -3.74
N ALA A 119 -2.35 23.93 -3.89
CA ALA A 119 -2.66 22.84 -2.98
C ALA A 119 -1.67 21.68 -3.18
N TYR A 120 -1.66 20.73 -2.25
CA TYR A 120 -1.06 19.42 -2.52
C TYR A 120 -1.94 18.66 -3.52
N LEU A 121 -1.40 17.61 -4.12
CA LEU A 121 -2.16 16.65 -4.89
C LEU A 121 -1.90 15.24 -4.38
N VAL A 122 -2.94 14.41 -4.44
CA VAL A 122 -2.82 12.95 -4.32
C VAL A 122 -3.13 12.33 -5.67
N ALA A 123 -2.24 11.47 -6.15
CA ALA A 123 -2.38 10.74 -7.40
C ALA A 123 -2.43 9.24 -7.13
N PHE A 124 -3.40 8.56 -7.72
CA PHE A 124 -3.52 7.10 -7.72
C PHE A 124 -2.86 6.57 -8.98
N ILE A 125 -1.69 5.98 -8.84
CA ILE A 125 -0.88 5.52 -9.96
C ILE A 125 -1.43 4.19 -10.46
N ILE A 126 -1.98 4.18 -11.66
CA ILE A 126 -2.62 3.00 -12.24
C ILE A 126 -1.58 2.16 -12.98
N ASP A 127 -1.54 0.86 -12.66
CA ASP A 127 -0.85 -0.13 -13.46
C ASP A 127 -1.60 -0.34 -14.78
N GLN A 128 -0.96 -0.03 -15.90
CA GLN A 128 -1.61 -0.07 -17.21
C GLN A 128 -1.93 -1.49 -17.71
N GLN A 129 -1.30 -2.53 -17.15
CA GLN A 129 -1.55 -3.91 -17.54
C GLN A 129 -2.77 -4.48 -16.82
N THR A 130 -2.91 -4.15 -15.53
CA THR A 130 -3.96 -4.70 -14.66
C THR A 130 -5.13 -3.76 -14.43
N GLY A 131 -4.96 -2.46 -14.70
CA GLY A 131 -5.94 -1.40 -14.41
C GLY A 131 -6.08 -1.08 -12.91
N LYS A 132 -5.30 -1.74 -12.05
CA LYS A 132 -5.33 -1.56 -10.60
C LYS A 132 -4.41 -0.43 -10.14
N VAL A 133 -4.68 0.08 -8.95
CA VAL A 133 -3.76 1.00 -8.28
C VAL A 133 -2.48 0.24 -7.96
N ARG A 134 -1.36 0.74 -8.47
CA ARG A 134 -0.02 0.28 -8.14
C ARG A 134 0.55 1.01 -6.94
N ASP A 135 0.29 2.31 -6.85
CA ASP A 135 0.89 3.18 -5.86
C ASP A 135 0.06 4.45 -5.62
N ILE A 136 0.37 5.16 -4.54
CA ILE A 136 -0.10 6.53 -4.29
C ILE A 136 1.08 7.47 -4.23
N GLN A 137 0.95 8.61 -4.90
CA GLN A 137 1.90 9.70 -4.81
C GLN A 137 1.26 10.96 -4.28
N VAL A 138 1.98 11.64 -3.39
CA VAL A 138 1.59 12.95 -2.86
C VAL A 138 2.63 13.97 -3.32
N TYR A 139 2.18 15.06 -3.94
CA TYR A 139 3.05 16.09 -4.48
C TYR A 139 2.61 17.51 -4.08
N PRO A 140 3.54 18.38 -3.63
CA PRO A 140 4.90 18.03 -3.23
C PRO A 140 4.85 17.08 -2.03
N LYS A 141 5.99 16.47 -1.68
CA LYS A 141 6.01 15.53 -0.55
C LYS A 141 5.56 16.25 0.73
N LEU A 142 4.71 15.60 1.52
CA LEU A 142 4.35 16.07 2.85
C LEU A 142 5.55 15.87 3.79
N GLU A 143 6.04 16.97 4.35
CA GLU A 143 7.11 17.00 5.37
C GLU A 143 6.60 16.58 6.74
#